data_AF-A0A642C2Y1-F1
#
_entry.id   AF-A0A642C2Y1-F1
#
_cell.length_a   1.000
_cell.length_b   1.000
_cell.length_c   1.000
_cell.angle_alpha   90.00
_cell.angle_beta   90.00
_cell.angle_gamma   90.00
#
_symmetry.space_group_name_H-M   'P 1'
#
loop_
_entity.id
_entity.type
_entity.pdbx_description
1 polymer ?
#
loop_
_entity_poly.entity_id
_entity_poly.type
_entity_poly.pdbx_seq_one_letter_code
_entity_poly.pdbx_strand_id
1 'polypeptide(L)'
;TMDIAPYIPEGSCKFIIGDLSTWNGRQFRGKIYDVRIWHTIRTQQQIADNYQIFLKGDEEGLVANWQLNVKSGSSIKDITGKYPATLVNLTWSDLDNLN
;
A
#
# COMPACT_ATOMS: atom_id res chain seq x y z
N THR A 1 -2.26 18.79 24.03
CA THR A 1 -1.42 18.82 22.82
C THR A 1 -2.32 19.15 21.65
N MET A 2 -1.93 20.07 20.77
CA MET A 2 -2.81 20.51 19.69
C MET A 2 -2.86 19.39 18.63
N ASP A 3 -4.02 18.74 18.51
CA ASP A 3 -4.27 17.78 17.44
C ASP A 3 -4.45 18.55 16.13
N ILE A 4 -3.37 18.62 15.34
CA ILE A 4 -3.41 19.19 14.01
C ILE A 4 -3.98 18.12 13.09
N ALA A 5 -5.21 18.30 12.60
CA ALA A 5 -5.74 17.47 11.52
C ALA A 5 -5.02 17.84 10.20
N PRO A 6 -4.63 16.85 9.38
CA PRO A 6 -3.94 17.12 8.11
C PRO A 6 -4.85 17.87 7.14
N TYR A 7 -4.26 18.84 6.44
CA TYR A 7 -4.86 19.55 5.31
C TYR A 7 -5.29 18.55 4.22
N ILE A 8 -6.58 18.56 3.86
CA ILE A 8 -7.09 17.83 2.69
C ILE A 8 -7.19 18.85 1.55
N PRO A 9 -6.35 18.76 0.49
CA PRO A 9 -6.46 19.66 -0.64
C PRO A 9 -7.81 19.50 -1.33
N GLU A 10 -8.36 20.61 -1.84
CA GLU A 10 -9.68 20.64 -2.46
C GLU A 10 -9.67 19.89 -3.81
N GLY A 11 -10.29 18.70 -3.82
CA GLY A 11 -10.40 17.80 -4.97
C GLY A 11 -10.14 16.35 -4.55
N SER A 12 -10.73 15.37 -5.24
CA SER A 12 -10.54 13.94 -4.94
C SER A 12 -9.06 13.53 -5.12
N CYS A 13 -8.22 13.76 -4.11
CA CYS A 13 -6.83 13.34 -4.13
C CYS A 13 -6.77 11.81 -4.07
N LYS A 14 -6.22 11.19 -5.11
CA LYS A 14 -5.96 9.74 -5.11
C LYS A 14 -4.78 9.44 -4.19
N PHE A 15 -4.89 8.40 -3.37
CA PHE A 15 -3.73 7.82 -2.71
C PHE A 15 -2.89 7.10 -3.78
N ILE A 16 -1.63 7.51 -3.93
CA ILE A 16 -0.71 6.97 -4.95
C ILE A 16 0.46 6.31 -4.23
N ILE A 17 0.80 5.09 -4.65
CA ILE A 17 1.96 4.33 -4.19
C ILE A 17 2.99 4.27 -5.32
N GLY A 18 4.28 4.45 -5.00
CA GLY A 18 5.38 4.38 -5.97
C GLY A 18 5.58 5.66 -6.81
N ASP A 19 4.68 6.63 -6.64
CA ASP A 19 4.57 7.93 -7.31
C ASP A 19 4.39 7.93 -8.84
N LEU A 20 3.47 8.80 -9.28
CA LEU A 20 3.15 9.17 -10.66
C LEU A 20 2.61 10.62 -10.67
N SER A 21 3.28 11.55 -9.98
CA SER A 21 2.88 12.96 -9.94
C SER A 21 3.81 13.84 -10.78
N THR A 22 3.28 14.99 -11.16
CA THR A 22 3.67 15.99 -12.17
C THR A 22 5.13 16.47 -12.23
N TRP A 23 6.03 15.94 -11.39
CA TRP A 23 7.42 16.36 -11.26
C TRP A 23 8.38 15.18 -11.42
N ASN A 24 9.28 15.28 -12.40
CA ASN A 24 10.28 14.26 -12.67
C ASN A 24 11.19 13.99 -11.45
N GLY A 25 11.49 12.72 -11.19
CA GLY A 25 12.51 12.30 -10.20
C GLY A 25 11.97 11.85 -8.84
N ARG A 26 10.65 11.84 -8.63
CA ARG A 26 10.02 11.37 -7.38
C ARG A 26 9.53 9.92 -7.41
N GLN A 27 9.64 9.26 -8.57
CA GLN A 27 9.26 7.86 -8.73
C GLN A 27 10.11 6.95 -7.84
N PHE A 28 9.44 6.05 -7.14
CA PHE A 28 10.12 5.00 -6.40
C PHE A 28 10.79 4.02 -7.38
N ARG A 29 12.11 3.83 -7.24
CA ARG A 29 12.88 2.87 -8.03
C ARG A 29 13.18 1.63 -7.20
N GLY A 30 12.24 0.69 -7.20
CA GLY A 30 12.39 -0.55 -6.47
C GLY A 30 11.17 -1.45 -6.58
N LYS A 31 11.17 -2.53 -5.79
CA LYS A 31 10.04 -3.44 -5.67
C LYS A 31 9.15 -2.99 -4.51
N ILE A 32 7.84 -2.95 -4.74
CA ILE A 32 6.83 -2.66 -3.72
C ILE A 32 6.01 -3.93 -3.53
N TYR A 33 5.76 -4.29 -2.28
CA TYR A 33 5.09 -5.52 -1.91
C TYR A 33 4.30 -5.31 -0.62
N ASP A 34 3.15 -5.98 -0.50
CA ASP A 34 2.32 -6.07 0.71
C ASP A 34 2.08 -4.72 1.44
N VAL A 35 1.45 -3.79 0.71
CA VAL A 35 1.18 -2.44 1.20
C VAL A 35 -0.07 -2.42 2.05
N ARG A 36 0.08 -2.01 3.31
CA ARG A 36 -0.97 -1.99 4.33
C ARG A 36 -1.29 -0.56 4.78
N ILE A 37 -2.57 -0.26 4.95
CA ILE A 37 -3.05 0.97 5.59
C ILE A 37 -3.85 0.59 6.84
N TRP A 38 -3.53 1.23 7.96
CA TRP A 38 -4.21 1.05 9.25
C TRP A 38 -4.79 2.37 9.73
N HIS A 39 -5.95 2.31 10.39
CA HIS A 39 -6.52 3.46 11.11
C HIS A 39 -6.27 3.39 12.63
N THR A 40 -5.41 2.45 13.05
CA THR A 40 -4.96 2.26 14.43
C THR A 40 -3.44 2.40 14.50
N ILE A 41 -2.95 2.86 15.65
CA ILE A 41 -1.51 2.93 15.91
C ILE A 41 -1.00 1.50 16.11
N ARG A 42 -0.01 1.08 15.32
CA ARG A 42 0.61 -0.23 15.45
C ARG A 42 1.73 -0.19 16.48
N THR A 43 1.75 -1.18 17.38
CA THR A 43 2.86 -1.36 18.32
C THR A 43 4.08 -1.97 17.61
N GLN A 44 5.26 -1.85 18.21
CA GLN A 44 6.47 -2.49 17.66
C GLN A 44 6.30 -4.02 17.55
N GLN A 45 5.73 -4.66 18.59
CA GLN A 45 5.46 -6.09 18.59
C GLN A 45 4.51 -6.50 17.46
N GLN A 46 3.43 -5.73 17.28
CA GLN A 46 2.46 -5.95 16.20
C GLN A 46 3.06 -5.81 14.80
N ILE A 47 4.09 -4.99 14.62
CA ILE A 47 4.81 -4.88 13.35
C ILE A 47 5.74 -6.08 13.19
N ALA A 48 6.51 -6.41 14.23
CA ALA A 48 7.45 -7.53 14.24
C ALA A 48 6.76 -8.88 13.99
N ASP A 49 5.58 -9.10 14.55
CA ASP A 49 4.82 -10.34 14.36
C ASP A 49 4.25 -10.45 12.94
N ASN A 50 3.97 -9.32 12.29
CA ASN A 50 3.15 -9.30 11.09
C ASN A 50 3.91 -8.97 9.79
N TYR A 51 5.15 -8.45 9.83
CA TYR A 51 5.81 -7.94 8.62
C TYR A 51 6.19 -9.03 7.59
N GLN A 52 6.28 -10.30 7.98
CA GLN A 52 6.65 -11.42 7.10
C GLN A 52 5.49 -12.36 6.75
N ILE A 53 4.29 -12.11 7.27
CA ILE A 53 3.13 -12.97 7.03
C ILE A 53 2.06 -12.21 6.28
N PHE A 54 1.27 -12.91 5.47
CA PHE A 54 0.08 -12.33 4.88
C PHE A 54 -1.06 -12.22 5.89
N LEU A 55 -1.70 -11.06 5.88
CA LEU A 55 -2.92 -10.79 6.62
C LEU A 55 -4.14 -11.41 5.92
N LYS A 56 -5.22 -11.62 6.67
CA LYS A 56 -6.48 -12.20 6.23
C LYS A 56 -7.46 -11.15 5.70
N GLY A 57 -7.33 -9.90 6.12
CA GLY A 57 -8.18 -8.79 5.68
C GLY A 57 -9.27 -8.40 6.68
N ASP A 58 -9.42 -9.17 7.78
CA ASP A 58 -10.37 -8.94 8.86
C ASP A 58 -9.71 -8.43 10.15
N GLU A 59 -8.41 -8.11 10.11
CA GLU A 59 -7.69 -7.58 11.25
C GLU A 59 -8.27 -6.24 11.72
N GLU A 60 -8.45 -6.12 13.04
CA GLU A 60 -8.95 -4.89 13.66
C GLU A 60 -8.04 -3.71 13.32
N GLY A 61 -8.63 -2.66 12.73
CA GLY A 61 -7.90 -1.47 12.33
C GLY A 61 -7.40 -1.48 10.88
N LEU A 62 -7.48 -2.61 10.16
CA LEU A 62 -7.00 -2.70 8.80
C LEU A 62 -7.97 -2.01 7.84
N VAL A 63 -7.48 -1.01 7.12
CA VAL A 63 -8.26 -0.24 6.14
C VAL A 63 -8.12 -0.87 4.76
N ALA A 64 -6.88 -1.17 4.34
CA ALA A 64 -6.58 -1.79 3.05
C ALA A 64 -5.29 -2.61 3.15
N ASN A 65 -5.20 -3.73 2.43
CA ASN A 65 -3.93 -4.40 2.19
C ASN A 65 -3.83 -4.94 0.74
N TRP A 66 -2.92 -4.35 -0.03
CA TRP A 66 -2.58 -4.81 -1.39
C TRP A 66 -1.35 -5.71 -1.31
N GLN A 67 -1.57 -7.03 -1.30
CA GLN A 67 -0.50 -8.02 -1.12
C GLN A 67 0.52 -8.03 -2.27
N LEU A 68 0.08 -7.72 -3.51
CA LEU A 68 0.94 -7.71 -4.70
C LEU A 68 1.76 -9.00 -4.88
N ASN A 69 1.19 -10.13 -4.45
CA ASN A 69 1.80 -11.46 -4.46
C ASN A 69 1.40 -12.33 -5.65
N VAL A 70 0.44 -11.86 -6.43
CA VAL A 70 -0.01 -12.52 -7.66
C VAL A 70 -0.03 -11.50 -8.78
N LYS A 71 0.53 -11.88 -9.93
CA LYS A 71 0.52 -11.06 -11.13
C LYS A 71 -0.92 -10.72 -11.51
N SER A 72 -1.20 -9.44 -11.70
CA SER A 72 -2.50 -8.92 -12.14
C SER A 72 -2.34 -8.01 -13.36
N GLY A 73 -3.45 -7.70 -14.03
CA GLY A 73 -3.50 -6.74 -15.13
C GLY A 73 -3.36 -5.30 -14.65
N SER A 74 -4.21 -4.40 -15.13
CA SER A 74 -4.17 -2.97 -14.78
C SER A 74 -4.89 -2.61 -13.46
N SER A 75 -5.37 -3.60 -12.71
CA SER A 75 -6.02 -3.37 -11.42
C SER A 75 -5.79 -4.52 -10.45
N ILE A 76 -5.87 -4.24 -9.16
CA ILE A 76 -5.83 -5.24 -8.09
C ILE A 76 -6.78 -4.85 -6.97
N LYS A 77 -7.49 -5.84 -6.41
CA LYS A 77 -8.32 -5.63 -5.23
C LYS A 77 -7.47 -5.82 -3.99
N ASP A 78 -7.64 -4.96 -2.99
CA ASP A 78 -7.09 -5.21 -1.66
C ASP A 78 -7.85 -6.36 -0.98
N ILE A 79 -7.24 -7.01 0.02
CA ILE A 79 -7.84 -8.18 0.69
C ILE A 79 -9.05 -7.86 1.57
N THR A 80 -9.24 -6.59 1.99
CA THR A 80 -10.48 -6.18 2.67
C THR A 80 -11.64 -6.04 1.69
N GLY A 81 -11.32 -5.96 0.39
CA GLY A 81 -12.27 -5.89 -0.70
C GLY A 81 -12.91 -4.51 -0.92
N LYS A 82 -12.40 -3.46 -0.29
CA LYS A 82 -13.01 -2.12 -0.25
C LYS A 82 -12.33 -1.10 -1.18
N TYR A 83 -11.04 -1.27 -1.44
CA TYR A 83 -10.19 -0.27 -2.09
C TYR A 83 -9.42 -0.90 -3.26
N PRO A 84 -10.06 -1.06 -4.44
CA PRO A 84 -9.33 -1.47 -5.63
C PRO A 84 -8.28 -0.41 -6.03
N ALA A 85 -7.09 -0.87 -6.41
CA ALA A 85 -6.02 -0.02 -6.93
C ALA A 85 -5.89 -0.18 -8.45
N THR A 86 -5.59 0.92 -9.15
CA THR A 86 -5.16 0.90 -10.55
C THR A 86 -3.65 0.77 -10.61
N LEU A 87 -3.17 -0.17 -11.43
CA LEU A 87 -1.77 -0.47 -11.64
C LEU A 87 -1.29 0.25 -12.91
N VAL A 88 -0.26 1.08 -12.80
CA VAL A 88 0.23 1.92 -13.90
C VAL A 88 1.75 1.80 -13.97
N ASN A 89 2.28 1.55 -15.18
CA ASN A 89 3.73 1.53 -15.47
C ASN A 89 4.57 0.65 -14.52
N LEU A 90 4.02 -0.48 -14.07
CA LEU A 90 4.77 -1.46 -13.28
C LEU A 90 5.12 -2.69 -14.10
N THR A 91 6.27 -3.28 -13.79
CA THR A 91 6.69 -4.57 -14.32
C THR A 91 6.69 -5.57 -13.18
N TRP A 92 5.99 -6.69 -13.36
CA TRP A 92 6.03 -7.79 -12.40
C TRP A 92 7.40 -8.47 -12.46
N SER A 93 8.05 -8.61 -11.30
CA SER A 93 9.25 -9.42 -11.13
C SER A 93 8.94 -10.57 -10.18
N ASP A 94 9.44 -11.77 -10.48
CA ASP A 94 9.39 -12.87 -9.52
C ASP A 94 10.26 -12.51 -8.30
N LEU A 95 9.79 -12.90 -7.11
CA LEU A 95 10.51 -12.65 -5.86
C LEU A 95 11.82 -13.43 -5.78
N ASP A 96 11.97 -14.48 -6.59
CA ASP A 96 13.16 -15.33 -6.66
C ASP A 96 14.40 -14.60 -7.21
N ASN A 97 14.23 -13.39 -7.76
CA ASN A 97 15.32 -12.50 -8.21
C ASN A 97 15.70 -11.47 -7.13
N LEU A 98 15.80 -11.88 -5.87
CA LEU A 98 16.23 -11.05 -4.73
C LEU A 98 17.54 -11.54 -4.08
N ASN A 99 18.28 -12.41 -4.77
CA ASN A 99 19.64 -12.80 -4.40
C ASN A 99 20.65 -11.76 -4.88
#